data_AF-A0A9P7DNP6-F1
#
_entry.id   AF-A0A9P7DNP6-F1
#
_cell.length_a   1.000
_cell.length_b   1.000
_cell.length_c   1.000
_cell.angle_alpha   90.00
_cell.angle_beta   90.00
_cell.angle_gamma   90.00
#
_symmetry.space_group_name_H-M   'P 1'
#
loop_
_entity.id
_entity.type
_entity.pdbx_description
1 polymer ?
#
loop_
_entity_poly.entity_id
_entity_poly.type
_entity_poly.pdbx_seq_one_letter_code
_entity_poly.pdbx_strand_id
1 'polypeptide(L)'
;MRRRLQHHPNIIQLLGTTGDFQGGSFPSLVFPWMPSGDLHCYIAYHGAGIEASLKLSLARDIASGVTYLHESHVVHGNLESKNILIGPENRAYLTGFSLATDLDTGELFRIPEPGGVRFAAPECFIDKKGNSSFNRDIYSIGCILLHVFSGCLPWHDSRSSDIINRLRQRRMPPRPVGGGIDDSLWNFIKRCCSFIPRDRPSATQILEFLEHQYEPSEVEISPDDLTEMLCNRPLFHTVAGGFAYITKCTLKRDWNTIQVAAKSIRFQRDVPDQKEYLRERKLWERLMQENILPLLGVARGFTTIPGCDALVCPWMENGTLSQYIDRYPALELRQKLKLLCNVATGLRYLHSQGIVHGDLTDNNILVDVNGRAVVADFGLSFRISEHTGSYPVTAAARWMAPELAMDDATPSIHSDMYSFGSIMNYVISGELPFASEQKSPYPAIFRGEAPCTGRGNNVSQEHWDFIQRCWGHIASSRPSAEEACEFLRSELDSNV
;
A
#
# COMPACT_ATOMS: atom_id res chain seq x y z
N MET A 1 -6.48 22.60 -26.68
CA MET A 1 -5.72 21.39 -26.24
C MET A 1 -5.89 20.14 -27.12
N ARG A 2 -7.11 19.70 -27.51
CA ARG A 2 -7.40 18.40 -28.18
C ARG A 2 -6.61 18.04 -29.46
N ARG A 3 -5.88 18.98 -30.08
CA ARG A 3 -5.15 18.77 -31.35
C ARG A 3 -3.63 18.91 -31.26
N ARG A 4 -3.05 19.18 -30.08
CA ARG A 4 -1.64 19.58 -29.97
C ARG A 4 -0.78 18.70 -29.06
N LEU A 5 -1.33 18.17 -27.97
CA LEU A 5 -0.62 17.20 -27.15
C LEU A 5 -0.69 15.83 -27.83
N GLN A 6 0.45 15.37 -28.36
CA GLN A 6 0.70 13.99 -28.73
C GLN A 6 0.67 13.07 -27.49
N HIS A 7 0.66 11.76 -27.71
CA HIS A 7 0.65 10.78 -26.64
C HIS A 7 1.97 10.84 -25.83
N HIS A 8 1.87 10.98 -24.51
CA HIS A 8 2.99 10.92 -23.59
C HIS A 8 2.68 9.94 -22.44
N PRO A 9 3.60 9.04 -22.06
CA PRO A 9 3.33 7.98 -21.08
C PRO A 9 2.95 8.47 -19.68
N ASN A 10 3.28 9.71 -19.32
CA ASN A 10 2.97 10.31 -18.02
C ASN A 10 1.84 11.37 -18.06
N ILE A 11 1.06 11.42 -19.14
CA ILE A 11 -0.11 12.29 -19.26
C ILE A 11 -1.34 11.40 -19.44
N ILE A 12 -2.40 11.61 -18.65
CA ILE A 12 -3.61 10.79 -18.81
C ILE A 12 -4.25 11.03 -20.18
N GLN A 13 -4.55 9.94 -20.89
CA GLN A 13 -5.16 10.01 -22.21
C GLN A 13 -6.68 10.23 -22.09
N LEU A 14 -7.21 11.26 -22.74
CA LEU A 14 -8.64 11.40 -22.96
C LEU A 14 -9.08 10.39 -24.03
N LEU A 15 -9.87 9.39 -23.66
CA LEU A 15 -10.39 8.37 -24.57
C LEU A 15 -11.55 8.89 -25.41
N GLY A 16 -12.35 9.81 -24.85
CA GLY A 16 -13.52 10.33 -25.54
C GLY A 16 -14.38 11.26 -24.69
N THR A 17 -15.55 11.58 -25.23
CA THR A 17 -16.60 12.37 -24.57
C THR A 17 -17.92 11.63 -24.73
N THR A 18 -18.77 11.63 -23.71
CA THR A 18 -20.12 11.06 -23.76
C THR A 18 -21.16 12.08 -23.28
N GLY A 19 -22.32 12.12 -23.93
CA GLY A 19 -23.37 13.13 -23.69
C GLY A 19 -24.41 12.73 -22.65
N ASP A 20 -24.67 11.42 -22.48
CA ASP A 20 -25.83 10.90 -21.73
C ASP A 20 -25.42 9.97 -20.57
N PHE A 21 -24.27 10.21 -19.96
CA PHE A 21 -23.84 9.40 -18.82
C PHE A 21 -24.68 9.76 -17.57
N GLN A 22 -25.40 8.75 -17.04
CA GLN A 22 -26.26 8.87 -15.86
C GLN A 22 -27.33 9.98 -15.93
N GLY A 23 -27.81 10.33 -17.13
CA GLY A 23 -28.86 11.34 -17.32
C GLY A 23 -28.40 12.79 -17.04
N GLY A 24 -27.08 13.04 -17.01
CA GLY A 24 -26.53 14.38 -16.85
C GLY A 24 -26.71 15.25 -18.10
N SER A 25 -26.99 16.54 -17.92
CA SER A 25 -27.18 17.51 -19.01
C SER A 25 -25.88 18.07 -19.61
N PHE A 26 -24.71 17.55 -19.20
CA PHE A 26 -23.40 18.04 -19.61
C PHE A 26 -22.51 16.92 -20.14
N PRO A 27 -21.69 17.19 -21.18
CA PRO A 27 -20.78 16.20 -21.73
C PRO A 27 -19.74 15.77 -20.68
N SER A 28 -19.61 14.47 -20.48
CA SER A 28 -18.62 13.85 -19.60
C SER A 28 -17.36 13.46 -20.36
N LEU A 29 -16.20 13.59 -19.72
CA LEU A 29 -14.91 13.15 -20.26
C LEU A 29 -14.64 11.71 -19.85
N VAL A 30 -14.15 10.89 -20.78
CA VAL A 30 -13.84 9.47 -20.54
C VAL A 30 -12.33 9.26 -20.51
N PHE A 31 -11.83 8.66 -19.44
CA PHE A 31 -10.41 8.38 -19.21
C PHE A 31 -10.21 6.90 -18.84
N PRO A 32 -8.99 6.36 -18.97
CA PRO A 32 -8.64 5.07 -18.38
C PRO A 32 -8.82 5.11 -16.86
N TRP A 33 -9.31 4.00 -16.30
CA TRP A 33 -9.41 3.85 -14.85
C TRP A 33 -8.03 3.61 -14.23
N MET A 34 -7.72 4.36 -13.17
CA MET A 34 -6.44 4.27 -12.45
C MET A 34 -6.69 3.57 -11.09
N PRO A 35 -6.31 2.29 -10.94
CA PRO A 35 -6.75 1.45 -9.82
C PRO A 35 -6.18 1.91 -8.46
N SER A 36 -5.01 2.54 -8.46
CA SER A 36 -4.34 3.01 -7.25
C SER A 36 -4.74 4.44 -6.84
N GLY A 37 -5.72 5.03 -7.54
CA GLY A 37 -6.27 6.34 -7.24
C GLY A 37 -5.27 7.48 -7.48
N ASP A 38 -5.43 8.57 -6.76
CA ASP A 38 -4.53 9.71 -6.81
C ASP A 38 -3.32 9.56 -5.87
N LEU A 39 -2.22 10.25 -6.20
CA LEU A 39 -0.96 10.21 -5.47
C LEU A 39 -1.13 10.62 -3.99
N HIS A 40 -2.07 11.50 -3.67
CA HIS A 40 -2.33 11.87 -2.28
C HIS A 40 -2.89 10.69 -1.48
N CYS A 41 -3.92 10.03 -1.99
CA CYS A 41 -4.46 8.83 -1.36
C CYS A 41 -3.45 7.69 -1.34
N TYR A 42 -2.66 7.53 -2.40
CA TYR A 42 -1.59 6.53 -2.49
C TYR A 42 -0.55 6.70 -1.40
N ILE A 43 0.01 7.90 -1.24
CA ILE A 43 0.97 8.23 -0.17
C ILE A 43 0.31 8.08 1.20
N ALA A 44 -0.95 8.50 1.36
CA ALA A 44 -1.65 8.36 2.63
C ALA A 44 -1.84 6.89 3.04
N TYR A 45 -2.13 6.02 2.07
CA TYR A 45 -2.36 4.59 2.28
C TYR A 45 -1.06 3.83 2.54
N HIS A 46 -0.03 4.04 1.71
CA HIS A 46 1.24 3.31 1.79
C HIS A 46 2.24 3.91 2.78
N GLY A 47 2.19 5.23 3.02
CA GLY A 47 3.02 5.92 4.02
C GLY A 47 4.53 5.65 3.86
N ALA A 48 5.18 5.29 4.97
CA ALA A 48 6.59 4.90 5.02
C ALA A 48 6.93 3.68 4.16
N GLY A 49 5.95 2.84 3.81
CA GLY A 49 6.17 1.64 3.01
C GLY A 49 6.69 1.93 1.61
N ILE A 50 6.47 3.13 1.07
CA ILE A 50 6.93 3.49 -0.29
C ILE A 50 8.47 3.52 -0.34
N GLU A 51 9.06 2.54 -1.02
CA GLU A 51 10.50 2.45 -1.24
C GLU A 51 11.09 3.71 -1.90
N ALA A 52 12.34 4.01 -1.59
CA ALA A 52 13.06 5.14 -2.17
C ALA A 52 13.15 5.06 -3.71
N SER A 53 13.32 3.84 -4.24
CA SER A 53 13.31 3.54 -5.67
C SER A 53 12.00 3.95 -6.33
N LEU A 54 10.86 3.60 -5.71
CA LEU A 54 9.54 3.94 -6.21
C LEU A 54 9.23 5.43 -6.05
N LYS A 55 9.60 6.05 -4.91
CA LYS A 55 9.52 7.51 -4.73
C LYS A 55 10.25 8.25 -5.85
N LEU A 56 11.45 7.79 -6.20
CA LEU A 56 12.25 8.34 -7.28
C LEU A 56 11.60 8.12 -8.66
N SER A 57 11.06 6.93 -8.93
CA SER A 57 10.33 6.63 -10.17
C SER A 57 9.11 7.53 -10.34
N LEU A 58 8.30 7.69 -9.30
CA LEU A 58 7.14 8.58 -9.30
C LEU A 58 7.55 10.04 -9.56
N ALA A 59 8.61 10.51 -8.90
CA ALA A 59 9.15 11.84 -9.10
C ALA A 59 9.63 12.08 -10.55
N ARG A 60 10.31 11.09 -11.15
CA ARG A 60 10.76 11.13 -12.55
C ARG A 60 9.59 11.15 -13.52
N ASP A 61 8.59 10.30 -13.33
CA ASP A 61 7.37 10.27 -14.13
C ASP A 61 6.64 11.63 -14.13
N ILE A 62 6.49 12.24 -12.97
CA ILE A 62 5.86 13.56 -12.81
C ILE A 62 6.69 14.64 -13.52
N ALA A 63 8.00 14.67 -13.31
CA ALA A 63 8.89 15.64 -13.95
C ALA A 63 8.92 15.48 -15.49
N SER A 64 8.88 14.23 -15.98
CA SER A 64 8.79 13.89 -17.40
C SER A 64 7.50 14.42 -18.02
N GLY A 65 6.35 14.15 -17.39
CA GLY A 65 5.06 14.68 -17.84
C GLY A 65 5.03 16.20 -17.90
N VAL A 66 5.57 16.90 -16.90
CA VAL A 66 5.60 18.38 -16.91
C VAL A 66 6.58 18.93 -17.94
N THR A 67 7.74 18.28 -18.13
CA THR A 67 8.71 18.65 -19.17
C THR A 67 8.05 18.64 -20.54
N TYR A 68 7.33 17.56 -20.85
CA TYR A 68 6.58 17.44 -22.09
C TYR A 68 5.50 18.54 -22.27
N LEU A 69 4.77 18.89 -21.20
CA LEU A 69 3.81 19.99 -21.25
C LEU A 69 4.49 21.33 -21.56
N HIS A 70 5.61 21.62 -20.91
CA HIS A 70 6.35 22.88 -21.09
C HIS A 70 6.95 22.99 -22.50
N GLU A 71 7.50 21.89 -23.04
CA GLU A 71 7.95 21.80 -24.44
C GLU A 71 6.80 21.98 -25.44
N SER A 72 5.59 21.57 -25.07
CA SER A 72 4.37 21.78 -25.83
C SER A 72 3.74 23.17 -25.61
N HIS A 73 4.43 24.09 -24.93
CA HIS A 73 3.97 25.43 -24.57
C HIS A 73 2.69 25.46 -23.71
N VAL A 74 2.49 24.42 -22.91
CA VAL A 74 1.36 24.28 -21.98
C VAL A 74 1.82 24.48 -20.53
N VAL A 75 1.12 25.35 -19.80
CA VAL A 75 1.22 25.45 -18.34
C VAL A 75 0.07 24.64 -17.74
N HIS A 76 0.34 23.71 -16.84
CA HIS A 76 -0.70 22.90 -16.21
C HIS A 76 -1.55 23.74 -15.24
N GLY A 77 -0.91 24.58 -14.42
CA GLY A 77 -1.57 25.57 -13.57
C GLY A 77 -2.30 25.02 -12.35
N ASN A 78 -2.33 23.71 -12.14
CA ASN A 78 -3.01 23.04 -11.01
C ASN A 78 -2.31 21.73 -10.61
N LEU A 79 -0.99 21.72 -10.63
CA LEU A 79 -0.23 20.56 -10.18
C LEU A 79 -0.37 20.43 -8.66
N GLU A 80 -0.99 19.33 -8.23
CA GLU A 80 -1.11 18.92 -6.85
C GLU A 80 -1.19 17.39 -6.80
N SER A 81 -0.96 16.80 -5.63
CA SER A 81 -0.96 15.33 -5.49
C SER A 81 -2.31 14.68 -5.81
N LYS A 82 -3.42 15.43 -5.82
CA LYS A 82 -4.73 14.91 -6.26
C LYS A 82 -4.89 14.86 -7.79
N ASN A 83 -4.09 15.65 -8.50
CA ASN A 83 -4.08 15.73 -9.96
C ASN A 83 -2.96 14.87 -10.57
N ILE A 84 -2.48 13.90 -9.81
CA ILE A 84 -1.53 12.87 -10.25
C ILE A 84 -2.17 11.54 -9.94
N LEU A 85 -2.44 10.73 -10.94
CA LEU A 85 -3.03 9.41 -10.78
C LEU A 85 -1.94 8.35 -10.86
N ILE A 86 -2.10 7.29 -10.06
CA ILE A 86 -1.20 6.14 -10.04
C ILE A 86 -1.86 5.00 -10.81
N GLY A 87 -1.26 4.67 -11.96
CA GLY A 87 -1.75 3.62 -12.84
C GLY A 87 -1.08 2.26 -12.59
N PRO A 88 -1.27 1.30 -13.51
CA PRO A 88 -0.60 0.01 -13.47
C PRO A 88 0.92 0.16 -13.33
N GLU A 89 1.56 -0.81 -12.67
CA GLU A 89 3.01 -0.82 -12.40
C GLU A 89 3.50 0.40 -11.58
N ASN A 90 2.59 1.06 -10.84
CA ASN A 90 2.87 2.26 -10.06
C ASN A 90 3.41 3.46 -10.87
N ARG A 91 3.05 3.56 -12.15
CA ARG A 91 3.42 4.72 -12.99
C ARG A 91 2.55 5.94 -12.66
N ALA A 92 3.15 7.13 -12.59
CA ALA A 92 2.40 8.37 -12.37
C ALA A 92 1.93 9.02 -13.68
N TYR A 93 0.68 9.51 -13.66
CA TYR A 93 0.00 10.18 -14.78
C TYR A 93 -0.56 11.53 -14.34
N LEU A 94 -0.20 12.60 -15.04
CA LEU A 94 -0.79 13.92 -14.80
C LEU A 94 -2.24 13.97 -15.31
N THR A 95 -3.13 14.55 -14.50
CA THR A 95 -4.55 14.79 -14.81
C THR A 95 -4.97 16.18 -14.31
N GLY A 96 -6.25 16.56 -14.38
CA GLY A 96 -6.72 17.79 -13.75
C GLY A 96 -6.37 19.06 -14.53
N PHE A 97 -6.40 18.99 -15.87
CA PHE A 97 -6.12 20.08 -16.80
C PHE A 97 -7.17 21.19 -16.85
N SER A 98 -8.05 21.31 -15.84
CA SER A 98 -9.13 22.29 -15.82
C SER A 98 -8.65 23.74 -15.76
N LEU A 99 -7.42 23.97 -15.26
CA LEU A 99 -6.76 25.28 -15.21
C LEU A 99 -5.57 25.38 -16.18
N ALA A 100 -5.40 24.40 -17.07
CA ALA A 100 -4.27 24.38 -17.98
C ALA A 100 -4.39 25.50 -19.01
N THR A 101 -3.30 26.24 -19.21
CA THR A 101 -3.23 27.37 -20.13
C THR A 101 -2.29 27.02 -21.29
N ASP A 102 -2.80 27.13 -22.51
CA ASP A 102 -1.98 27.12 -23.72
C ASP A 102 -1.49 28.55 -23.97
N LEU A 103 -0.18 28.79 -23.80
CA LEU A 103 0.40 30.13 -23.87
C LEU A 103 0.29 30.76 -25.27
N ASP A 104 0.05 29.97 -26.31
CA ASP A 104 -0.12 30.48 -27.67
C ASP A 104 -1.54 31.03 -27.92
N THR A 105 -2.53 30.64 -27.10
CA THR A 105 -3.95 30.98 -27.32
C THR A 105 -4.53 31.96 -26.31
N GLY A 106 -3.84 32.18 -25.18
CA GLY A 106 -4.09 33.26 -24.22
C GLY A 106 -5.48 33.23 -23.55
N GLU A 107 -5.56 32.72 -22.32
CA GLU A 107 -6.74 32.87 -21.45
C GLU A 107 -6.38 33.19 -19.99
N LEU A 108 -7.37 33.76 -19.28
CA LEU A 108 -7.25 34.37 -17.96
C LEU A 108 -7.26 33.39 -16.78
N PHE A 109 -6.61 33.84 -15.71
CA PHE A 109 -6.35 33.10 -14.47
C PHE A 109 -7.62 32.91 -13.60
N ARG A 110 -7.89 31.67 -13.17
CA ARG A 110 -8.82 31.38 -12.05
C ARG A 110 -8.04 31.17 -10.75
N ILE A 111 -8.66 31.53 -9.63
CA ILE A 111 -8.08 31.31 -8.29
C ILE A 111 -8.13 29.81 -7.98
N PRO A 112 -7.03 29.20 -7.51
CA PRO A 112 -7.00 27.79 -7.09
C PRO A 112 -8.02 27.50 -5.96
N GLU A 113 -8.59 26.30 -5.96
CA GLU A 113 -9.45 25.83 -4.87
C GLU A 113 -8.68 25.72 -3.53
N PRO A 114 -9.36 25.72 -2.36
CA PRO A 114 -8.71 25.72 -1.05
C PRO A 114 -7.68 24.59 -0.79
N GLY A 115 -7.82 23.44 -1.46
CA GLY A 115 -6.86 22.33 -1.41
C GLY A 115 -5.57 22.61 -2.17
N GLY A 116 -5.69 23.20 -3.37
CA GLY A 116 -4.56 23.55 -4.24
C GLY A 116 -3.66 24.66 -3.68
N VAL A 117 -4.13 25.42 -2.67
CA VAL A 117 -3.35 26.48 -2.01
C VAL A 117 -2.02 25.95 -1.42
N ARG A 118 -1.96 24.67 -1.03
CA ARG A 118 -0.73 24.06 -0.47
C ARG A 118 0.38 23.92 -1.51
N PHE A 119 0.02 23.75 -2.78
CA PHE A 119 0.94 23.52 -3.89
C PHE A 119 1.10 24.75 -4.79
N ALA A 120 0.23 25.74 -4.64
CA ALA A 120 0.20 26.93 -5.48
C ALA A 120 1.36 27.89 -5.16
N ALA A 121 1.96 28.42 -6.23
CA ALA A 121 3.05 29.38 -6.14
C ALA A 121 2.63 30.73 -5.51
N PRO A 122 3.54 31.45 -4.82
CA PRO A 122 3.21 32.71 -4.14
C PRO A 122 2.62 33.78 -5.07
N GLU A 123 3.11 33.87 -6.31
CA GLU A 123 2.65 34.84 -7.31
C GLU A 123 1.20 34.62 -7.75
N CYS A 124 0.62 33.44 -7.51
CA CYS A 124 -0.82 33.19 -7.74
C CYS A 124 -1.71 34.03 -6.80
N PHE A 125 -1.17 34.51 -5.68
CA PHE A 125 -1.92 35.25 -4.65
C PHE A 125 -1.49 36.70 -4.49
N ILE A 126 -0.28 37.04 -4.95
CA ILE A 126 0.36 38.34 -4.69
C ILE A 126 0.28 39.27 -5.91
N ASP A 127 0.37 38.74 -7.14
CA ASP A 127 0.34 39.54 -8.36
C ASP A 127 -0.93 39.29 -9.18
N LYS A 128 -1.85 40.25 -9.18
CA LYS A 128 -3.09 40.21 -9.98
C LYS A 128 -2.86 40.41 -11.49
N LYS A 129 -1.65 40.80 -11.91
CA LYS A 129 -1.26 40.92 -13.33
C LYS A 129 -0.49 39.70 -13.85
N GLY A 130 -0.31 38.66 -13.04
CA GLY A 130 0.57 37.54 -13.34
C GLY A 130 0.06 36.66 -14.49
N ASN A 131 0.63 36.86 -15.69
CA ASN A 131 0.51 35.95 -16.82
C ASN A 131 0.81 34.50 -16.40
N SER A 132 0.12 33.53 -17.01
CA SER A 132 0.45 32.12 -16.86
C SER A 132 1.93 31.90 -17.22
N SER A 133 2.68 31.23 -16.35
CA SER A 133 4.12 30.98 -16.53
C SER A 133 4.45 29.57 -16.06
N PHE A 134 5.34 28.90 -16.80
CA PHE A 134 5.91 27.61 -16.45
C PHE A 134 6.42 27.55 -15.01
N ASN A 135 6.93 28.67 -14.48
CA ASN A 135 7.46 28.74 -13.12
C ASN A 135 6.43 28.39 -12.04
N ARG A 136 5.13 28.55 -12.31
CA ARG A 136 4.06 28.14 -11.38
C ARG A 136 4.07 26.64 -11.16
N ASP A 137 4.12 25.88 -12.26
CA ASP A 137 4.21 24.42 -12.24
C ASP A 137 5.49 23.95 -11.52
N ILE A 138 6.60 24.67 -11.70
CA ILE A 138 7.88 24.35 -11.04
C ILE A 138 7.77 24.44 -9.50
N TYR A 139 7.10 25.48 -8.99
CA TYR A 139 6.87 25.59 -7.54
C TYR A 139 6.03 24.42 -7.04
N SER A 140 4.98 24.08 -7.78
CA SER A 140 4.10 22.96 -7.46
C SER A 140 4.84 21.62 -7.49
N ILE A 141 5.75 21.40 -8.45
CA ILE A 141 6.64 20.22 -8.46
C ILE A 141 7.50 20.18 -7.20
N GLY A 142 8.11 21.30 -6.79
CA GLY A 142 8.89 21.34 -5.53
C GLY A 142 8.08 20.90 -4.31
N CYS A 143 6.82 21.32 -4.25
CA CYS A 143 5.86 20.88 -3.23
C CYS A 143 5.47 19.40 -3.35
N ILE A 144 5.32 18.88 -4.57
CA ILE A 144 5.04 17.47 -4.81
C ILE A 144 6.23 16.60 -4.44
N LEU A 145 7.47 16.99 -4.77
CA LEU A 145 8.69 16.29 -4.35
C LEU A 145 8.79 16.22 -2.83
N LEU A 146 8.49 17.31 -2.12
CA LEU A 146 8.40 17.30 -0.66
C LEU A 146 7.42 16.22 -0.19
N HIS A 147 6.23 16.18 -0.77
CA HIS A 147 5.19 15.22 -0.38
C HIS A 147 5.56 13.77 -0.69
N VAL A 148 6.10 13.49 -1.87
CA VAL A 148 6.51 12.13 -2.29
C VAL A 148 7.59 11.57 -1.37
N PHE A 149 8.62 12.37 -1.07
CA PHE A 149 9.77 11.87 -0.34
C PHE A 149 9.55 11.81 1.17
N SER A 150 8.76 12.74 1.72
CA SER A 150 8.50 12.79 3.17
C SER A 150 7.17 12.20 3.62
N GLY A 151 6.22 11.94 2.71
CA GLY A 151 4.85 11.57 3.07
C GLY A 151 4.03 12.70 3.72
N CYS A 152 4.58 13.91 3.85
CA CYS A 152 3.91 15.04 4.50
C CYS A 152 3.45 16.05 3.46
N LEU A 153 2.23 16.58 3.60
CA LEU A 153 1.81 17.69 2.76
C LEU A 153 2.71 18.92 2.95
N PRO A 154 2.91 19.73 1.89
CA PRO A 154 3.44 21.08 2.05
C PRO A 154 2.60 21.86 3.06
N TRP A 155 3.28 22.58 3.95
CA TRP A 155 2.63 23.31 5.04
C TRP A 155 1.83 22.40 6.00
N HIS A 156 2.30 21.18 6.28
CA HIS A 156 1.67 20.24 7.21
C HIS A 156 1.36 20.90 8.58
N ASP A 157 2.26 21.77 9.05
CA ASP A 157 2.11 22.54 10.30
C ASP A 157 1.07 23.68 10.24
N SER A 158 0.33 23.84 9.14
CA SER A 158 -0.51 25.00 8.87
C SER A 158 -1.88 24.63 8.31
N ARG A 159 -2.91 25.39 8.72
CA ARG A 159 -4.25 25.34 8.10
C ARG A 159 -4.24 26.09 6.77
N SER A 160 -5.09 25.67 5.82
CA SER A 160 -5.14 26.29 4.48
C SER A 160 -5.38 27.81 4.49
N SER A 161 -6.16 28.32 5.46
CA SER A 161 -6.40 29.76 5.64
C SER A 161 -5.13 30.56 5.98
N ASP A 162 -4.18 29.94 6.67
CA ASP A 162 -3.00 30.60 7.21
C ASP A 162 -1.83 30.59 6.20
N ILE A 163 -1.86 29.64 5.25
CA ILE A 163 -0.82 29.48 4.23
C ILE A 163 -0.65 30.76 3.42
N ILE A 164 -1.75 31.38 2.99
CA ILE A 164 -1.70 32.62 2.20
C ILE A 164 -0.99 33.73 2.97
N ASN A 165 -1.24 33.86 4.27
CA ASN A 165 -0.57 34.85 5.12
C ASN A 165 0.93 34.54 5.28
N ARG A 166 1.30 33.27 5.42
CA ARG A 166 2.71 32.83 5.47
C ARG A 166 3.43 33.07 4.15
N LEU A 167 2.78 32.81 3.02
CA LEU A 167 3.30 33.11 1.67
C LEU A 167 3.53 34.61 1.50
N ARG A 168 2.60 35.47 1.96
CA ARG A 168 2.78 36.94 1.97
C ARG A 168 3.97 37.38 2.84
N GLN A 169 4.28 36.64 3.89
CA GLN A 169 5.46 36.84 4.73
C GLN A 169 6.75 36.23 4.13
N ARG A 170 6.71 35.77 2.86
CA ARG A 170 7.83 35.14 2.16
C ARG A 170 8.39 33.90 2.87
N ARG A 171 7.52 33.17 3.58
CA ARG A 171 7.88 31.86 4.14
C ARG A 171 7.74 30.78 3.08
N MET A 172 8.48 29.70 3.25
CA MET A 172 8.45 28.48 2.43
C MET A 172 7.89 27.33 3.29
N PRO A 173 7.30 26.27 2.69
CA PRO A 173 6.94 25.06 3.44
C PRO A 173 8.11 24.58 4.32
N PRO A 174 7.85 24.24 5.60
CA PRO A 174 8.92 23.74 6.48
C PRO A 174 9.39 22.35 6.03
N ARG A 175 10.69 22.06 6.23
CA ARG A 175 11.24 20.71 6.04
C ARG A 175 10.62 19.79 7.10
N PRO A 176 9.98 18.68 6.71
CA PRO A 176 9.49 17.68 7.67
C PRO A 176 10.65 17.06 8.47
N VAL A 177 10.41 16.77 9.75
CA VAL A 177 11.38 16.13 10.63
C VAL A 177 11.26 14.61 10.45
N GLY A 178 12.36 13.94 10.09
CA GLY A 178 12.45 12.48 10.12
C GLY A 178 11.99 11.70 8.88
N GLY A 179 11.72 12.32 7.73
CA GLY A 179 11.08 11.63 6.60
C GLY A 179 11.77 11.80 5.25
N GLY A 180 12.72 10.92 4.93
CA GLY A 180 13.15 10.57 3.55
C GLY A 180 13.77 11.65 2.65
N ILE A 181 13.87 12.92 3.09
CA ILE A 181 14.48 14.01 2.32
C ILE A 181 15.87 14.29 2.89
N ASP A 182 16.92 13.89 2.17
CA ASP A 182 18.30 14.26 2.47
C ASP A 182 18.60 15.74 2.13
N ASP A 183 19.81 16.20 2.47
CA ASP A 183 20.21 17.59 2.26
C ASP A 183 20.33 17.98 0.79
N SER A 184 20.68 17.02 -0.08
CA SER A 184 20.78 17.26 -1.52
C SER A 184 19.40 17.55 -2.11
N LEU A 185 18.44 16.66 -1.86
CA LEU A 185 17.06 16.83 -2.29
C LEU A 185 16.42 18.05 -1.64
N TRP A 186 16.66 18.30 -0.35
CA TRP A 186 16.13 19.48 0.32
C TRP A 186 16.63 20.78 -0.31
N ASN A 187 17.93 20.86 -0.62
CA ASN A 187 18.50 22.02 -1.31
C ASN A 187 17.88 22.22 -2.70
N PHE A 188 17.56 21.14 -3.40
CA PHE A 188 16.89 21.21 -4.70
C PHE A 188 15.42 21.65 -4.58
N ILE A 189 14.67 21.11 -3.61
CA ILE A 189 13.30 21.53 -3.29
C ILE A 189 13.25 23.02 -2.96
N LYS A 190 14.21 23.55 -2.19
CA LYS A 190 14.31 24.99 -1.91
C LYS A 190 14.41 25.85 -3.17
N ARG A 191 15.15 25.40 -4.18
CA ARG A 191 15.28 26.10 -5.47
C ARG A 191 13.96 26.09 -6.24
N CYS A 192 13.29 24.93 -6.30
CA CYS A 192 11.96 24.82 -6.91
C CYS A 192 10.93 25.73 -6.21
N CYS A 193 10.97 25.78 -4.88
CA CYS A 193 10.10 26.59 -4.05
C CYS A 193 10.58 28.05 -3.85
N SER A 194 11.48 28.55 -4.72
CA SER A 194 11.96 29.94 -4.64
C SER A 194 10.79 30.93 -4.76
N PHE A 195 10.80 31.96 -3.92
CA PHE A 195 9.80 33.02 -3.99
C PHE A 195 9.92 33.85 -5.28
N ILE A 196 11.11 33.90 -5.87
CA ILE A 196 11.39 34.61 -7.12
C ILE A 196 11.24 33.59 -8.28
N PRO A 197 10.23 33.73 -9.17
CA PRO A 197 9.94 32.72 -10.18
C PRO A 197 11.12 32.37 -11.11
N ARG A 198 11.91 33.37 -11.52
CA ARG A 198 13.07 33.18 -12.41
C ARG A 198 14.24 32.42 -11.79
N ASP A 199 14.28 32.28 -10.47
CA ASP A 199 15.35 31.56 -9.77
C ASP A 199 15.05 30.06 -9.68
N ARG A 200 13.84 29.66 -10.07
CA ARG A 200 13.40 28.26 -10.11
C ARG A 200 14.02 27.56 -11.33
N PRO A 201 14.37 26.26 -11.24
CA PRO A 201 14.87 25.49 -12.38
C PRO A 201 13.78 25.27 -13.44
N SER A 202 14.15 24.87 -14.65
CA SER A 202 13.18 24.36 -15.64
C SER A 202 12.73 22.93 -15.29
N ALA A 203 11.61 22.47 -15.87
CA ALA A 203 11.15 21.09 -15.69
C ALA A 203 12.21 20.07 -16.16
N THR A 204 12.89 20.36 -17.27
CA THR A 204 14.02 19.57 -17.78
C THR A 204 15.14 19.46 -16.75
N GLN A 205 15.52 20.56 -16.09
CA GLN A 205 16.57 20.53 -15.06
C GLN A 205 16.16 19.73 -13.81
N ILE A 206 14.87 19.67 -13.48
CA ILE A 206 14.35 18.81 -12.41
C ILE A 206 14.49 17.34 -12.83
N LEU A 207 14.09 17.01 -14.07
CA LEU A 207 14.20 15.66 -14.59
C LEU A 207 15.67 15.19 -14.63
N GLU A 208 16.57 16.02 -15.16
CA GLU A 208 18.02 15.74 -15.19
C GLU A 208 18.60 15.54 -13.78
N PHE A 209 18.16 16.34 -12.80
CA PHE A 209 18.58 16.17 -11.42
C PHE A 209 18.13 14.80 -10.89
N LEU A 210 16.88 14.43 -11.09
CA LEU A 210 16.31 13.16 -10.61
C LEU A 210 16.88 11.93 -11.35
N GLU A 211 17.29 12.06 -12.61
CA GLU A 211 17.83 10.97 -13.41
C GLU A 211 19.33 10.73 -13.19
N HIS A 212 20.10 11.80 -12.98
CA HIS A 212 21.57 11.73 -13.09
C HIS A 212 22.34 12.30 -11.90
N GLN A 213 21.71 13.12 -11.05
CA GLN A 213 22.40 13.82 -9.96
C GLN A 213 21.87 13.44 -8.58
N TYR A 214 20.74 12.74 -8.53
CA TYR A 214 20.08 12.35 -7.30
C TYR A 214 19.95 10.83 -7.24
N GLU A 215 20.74 10.25 -6.35
CA GLU A 215 20.53 8.92 -5.84
C GLU A 215 20.00 9.05 -4.42
N PRO A 216 18.79 8.54 -4.12
CA PRO A 216 18.30 8.47 -2.76
C PRO A 216 19.31 7.71 -1.94
N SER A 217 19.79 8.32 -0.87
CA SER A 217 20.73 7.64 0.03
C SER A 217 20.11 6.32 0.52
N GLU A 218 20.85 5.21 0.49
CA GLU A 218 20.50 3.93 1.14
C GLU A 218 20.47 4.04 2.67
N VAL A 219 20.15 5.22 3.21
CA VAL A 219 19.85 5.38 4.63
C VAL A 219 18.73 4.42 4.92
N GLU A 220 18.99 3.47 5.80
CA GLU A 220 18.01 2.55 6.37
C GLU A 220 16.78 3.38 6.76
N ILE A 221 15.75 3.38 5.91
CA ILE A 221 14.54 4.17 6.14
C ILE A 221 13.87 3.49 7.31
N SER A 222 14.15 3.96 8.52
CA SER A 222 13.39 3.55 9.67
C SER A 222 11.93 3.92 9.39
N PRO A 223 10.97 3.04 9.70
CA PRO A 223 9.56 3.34 9.59
C PRO A 223 9.28 4.63 10.33
N ASP A 224 8.34 5.42 9.82
CA ASP A 224 7.93 6.67 10.43
C ASP A 224 7.64 6.44 11.93
N ASP A 225 8.20 7.29 12.79
CA ASP A 225 7.84 7.30 14.21
C ASP A 225 6.47 7.98 14.35
N LEU A 226 5.42 7.18 14.45
CA LEU A 226 4.04 7.63 14.54
C LEU A 226 3.61 7.96 15.97
N THR A 227 4.52 7.89 16.95
CA THR A 227 4.20 8.05 18.38
C THR A 227 3.35 9.30 18.64
N GLU A 228 3.81 10.49 18.25
CA GLU A 228 3.11 11.75 18.51
C GLU A 228 1.79 11.90 17.74
N MET A 229 1.59 11.10 16.68
CA MET A 229 0.40 11.12 15.83
C MET A 229 -0.72 10.20 16.34
N LEU A 230 -0.40 9.25 17.22
CA LEU A 230 -1.35 8.29 17.77
C LEU A 230 -2.14 8.89 18.95
N CYS A 231 -3.43 9.09 18.71
CA CYS A 231 -4.43 9.52 19.69
C CYS A 231 -5.26 8.33 20.18
N ASN A 232 -6.00 8.52 21.29
CA ASN A 232 -6.92 7.53 21.87
C ASN A 232 -6.25 6.18 22.18
N ARG A 233 -5.03 6.20 22.73
CA ARG A 233 -4.33 4.98 23.16
C ARG A 233 -5.12 4.34 24.31
N PRO A 234 -5.79 3.19 24.11
CA PRO A 234 -6.53 2.57 25.19
C PRO A 234 -5.56 2.06 26.26
N LEU A 235 -6.00 2.11 27.52
CA LEU A 235 -5.21 1.62 28.67
C LEU A 235 -4.98 0.10 28.63
N PHE A 236 -5.79 -0.62 27.84
CA PHE A 236 -5.76 -2.06 27.70
C PHE A 236 -5.71 -2.45 26.23
N HIS A 237 -5.07 -3.59 25.94
CA HIS A 237 -4.99 -4.13 24.59
C HIS A 237 -6.38 -4.57 24.09
N THR A 238 -6.64 -4.34 22.81
CA THR A 238 -7.92 -4.69 22.17
C THR A 238 -8.02 -6.19 21.89
N VAL A 239 -6.89 -6.79 21.51
CA VAL A 239 -6.78 -8.24 21.25
C VAL A 239 -5.43 -8.72 21.78
N ALA A 240 -5.42 -9.87 22.46
CA ALA A 240 -4.20 -10.55 22.88
C ALA A 240 -4.05 -11.87 22.11
N GLY A 241 -3.01 -11.97 21.29
CA GLY A 241 -2.61 -13.20 20.61
C GLY A 241 -1.52 -13.96 21.35
N GLY A 242 -1.13 -15.13 20.82
CA GLY A 242 -0.03 -15.94 21.36
C GLY A 242 1.33 -15.25 21.29
N PHE A 243 1.55 -14.42 20.26
CA PHE A 243 2.85 -13.82 19.94
C PHE A 243 2.88 -12.30 20.03
N ALA A 244 1.73 -11.62 20.15
CA ALA A 244 1.67 -10.17 20.19
C ALA A 244 0.43 -9.65 20.93
N TYR A 245 0.52 -8.41 21.41
CA TYR A 245 -0.62 -7.60 21.80
C TYR A 245 -0.99 -6.65 20.67
N ILE A 246 -2.28 -6.58 20.34
CA ILE A 246 -2.80 -5.67 19.32
C ILE A 246 -3.67 -4.61 19.99
N THR A 247 -3.35 -3.35 19.73
CA THR A 247 -4.05 -2.20 20.30
C THR A 247 -4.64 -1.36 19.18
N LYS A 248 -5.97 -1.20 19.15
CA LYS A 248 -6.63 -0.27 18.21
C LYS A 248 -6.35 1.16 18.66
N CYS A 249 -5.79 1.96 17.76
CA CYS A 249 -5.45 3.35 17.98
C CYS A 249 -6.04 4.21 16.86
N THR A 250 -6.09 5.52 17.11
CA THR A 250 -6.48 6.50 16.09
C THR A 250 -5.24 7.26 15.63
N LEU A 251 -4.81 7.06 14.39
CA LEU A 251 -3.72 7.84 13.80
C LEU A 251 -4.30 9.14 13.24
N LYS A 252 -3.91 10.27 13.83
CA LYS A 252 -4.31 11.60 13.38
C LYS A 252 -3.21 12.21 12.52
N ARG A 253 -3.49 12.35 11.23
CA ARG A 253 -2.72 13.19 10.31
C ARG A 253 -3.48 14.50 10.10
N ASP A 254 -2.81 15.57 9.66
CA ASP A 254 -3.45 16.91 9.60
C ASP A 254 -4.69 16.97 8.67
N TRP A 255 -4.83 16.00 7.76
CA TRP A 255 -5.89 15.92 6.75
C TRP A 255 -6.76 14.67 6.85
N ASN A 256 -6.40 13.67 7.66
CA ASN A 256 -7.19 12.46 7.80
C ASN A 256 -6.95 11.80 9.15
N THR A 257 -7.99 11.14 9.64
CA THR A 257 -7.94 10.32 10.84
C THR A 257 -8.26 8.89 10.43
N ILE A 258 -7.29 7.98 10.59
CA ILE A 258 -7.48 6.57 10.26
C ILE A 258 -7.39 5.71 11.53
N GLN A 259 -8.15 4.63 11.57
CA GLN A 259 -7.99 3.61 12.59
C GLN A 259 -6.77 2.76 12.24
N VAL A 260 -5.92 2.49 13.23
CA VAL A 260 -4.70 1.70 13.08
C VAL A 260 -4.61 0.65 14.17
N ALA A 261 -3.90 -0.43 13.90
CA ALA A 261 -3.49 -1.42 14.88
C ALA A 261 -2.02 -1.19 15.24
N ALA A 262 -1.72 -1.10 16.53
CA ALA A 262 -0.35 -1.14 17.06
C ALA A 262 -0.08 -2.54 17.61
N LYS A 263 0.83 -3.27 16.95
CA LYS A 263 1.28 -4.62 17.32
C LYS A 263 2.54 -4.54 18.16
N SER A 264 2.47 -4.93 19.44
CA SER A 264 3.65 -5.12 20.28
C SER A 264 3.97 -6.60 20.46
N ILE A 265 5.18 -7.00 20.08
CA ILE A 265 5.62 -8.40 20.15
C ILE A 265 5.75 -8.85 21.61
N ARG A 266 5.24 -10.04 21.89
CA ARG A 266 5.38 -10.72 23.19
C ARG A 266 6.57 -11.66 23.13
N PHE A 267 7.49 -11.51 24.06
CA PHE A 267 8.59 -12.44 24.23
C PHE A 267 8.22 -13.47 25.29
N GLN A 268 8.33 -14.76 24.95
CA GLN A 268 8.07 -15.85 25.90
C GLN A 268 9.23 -16.08 26.88
N ARG A 269 10.41 -15.47 26.63
CA ARG A 269 11.61 -15.60 27.46
C ARG A 269 11.87 -14.31 28.24
N ASP A 270 12.50 -14.44 29.42
CA ASP A 270 12.89 -13.32 30.29
C ASP A 270 13.88 -12.34 29.62
N VAL A 271 14.58 -12.78 28.56
CA VAL A 271 15.45 -11.93 27.74
C VAL A 271 14.76 -11.67 26.40
N PRO A 272 14.44 -10.40 26.07
CA PRO A 272 13.87 -10.05 24.77
C PRO A 272 14.81 -10.42 23.62
N ASP A 273 14.34 -11.22 22.67
CA ASP A 273 15.09 -11.46 21.44
C ASP A 273 14.85 -10.33 20.43
N GLN A 274 15.57 -9.23 20.61
CA GLN A 274 15.51 -8.10 19.67
C GLN A 274 15.75 -8.51 18.20
N LYS A 275 16.41 -9.66 17.93
CA LYS A 275 16.62 -10.14 16.57
C LYS A 275 15.33 -10.59 15.89
N GLU A 276 14.39 -11.19 16.62
CA GLU A 276 13.09 -11.59 16.06
C GLU A 276 12.27 -10.36 15.68
N TYR A 277 12.18 -9.37 16.57
CA TYR A 277 11.54 -8.08 16.27
C TYR A 277 12.16 -7.39 15.06
N LEU A 278 13.49 -7.28 15.02
CA LEU A 278 14.18 -6.64 13.90
C LEU A 278 14.00 -7.41 12.59
N ARG A 279 13.94 -8.75 12.63
CA ARG A 279 13.70 -9.58 11.45
C ARG A 279 12.29 -9.35 10.90
N GLU A 280 11.27 -9.47 11.73
CA GLU A 280 9.87 -9.24 11.33
C GLU A 280 9.69 -7.82 10.79
N ARG A 281 10.20 -6.82 11.52
CA ARG A 281 10.15 -5.41 11.11
C ARG A 281 10.79 -5.20 9.73
N LYS A 282 12.05 -5.61 9.54
CA LYS A 282 12.79 -5.39 8.28
C LYS A 282 12.17 -6.13 7.10
N LEU A 283 11.57 -7.29 7.33
CA LEU A 283 10.87 -8.03 6.29
C LEU A 283 9.58 -7.30 5.92
N TRP A 284 8.75 -6.94 6.91
CA TRP A 284 7.46 -6.31 6.71
C TRP A 284 7.57 -4.90 6.09
N GLU A 285 8.61 -4.13 6.44
CA GLU A 285 8.93 -2.83 5.83
C GLU A 285 8.97 -2.83 4.30
N ARG A 286 9.36 -3.96 3.69
CA ARG A 286 9.58 -4.09 2.25
C ARG A 286 8.38 -4.67 1.50
N LEU A 287 7.35 -5.12 2.23
CA LEU A 287 6.19 -5.77 1.62
C LEU A 287 5.19 -4.74 1.15
N MET A 288 5.14 -4.55 -0.17
CA MET A 288 4.36 -3.51 -0.83
C MET A 288 3.48 -4.11 -1.92
N GLN A 289 2.32 -4.62 -1.51
CA GLN A 289 1.29 -5.10 -2.42
C GLN A 289 -0.09 -4.96 -1.78
N GLU A 290 -1.13 -4.75 -2.58
CA GLU A 290 -2.49 -4.43 -2.14
C GLU A 290 -3.15 -5.51 -1.26
N ASN A 291 -2.79 -6.78 -1.43
CA ASN A 291 -3.25 -7.93 -0.67
C ASN A 291 -2.26 -8.38 0.42
N ILE A 292 -1.28 -7.54 0.74
CA ILE A 292 -0.42 -7.66 1.91
C ILE A 292 -0.75 -6.52 2.86
N LEU A 293 -0.94 -6.82 4.15
CA LEU A 293 -1.14 -5.80 5.17
C LEU A 293 0.08 -4.87 5.21
N PRO A 294 -0.02 -3.55 4.97
CA PRO A 294 1.14 -2.68 4.94
C PRO A 294 1.60 -2.29 6.36
N LEU A 295 2.91 -2.10 6.53
CA LEU A 295 3.50 -1.46 7.71
C LEU A 295 3.52 0.05 7.50
N LEU A 296 2.78 0.80 8.33
CA LEU A 296 2.70 2.26 8.25
C LEU A 296 3.84 2.96 8.97
N GLY A 297 4.39 2.35 10.02
CA GLY A 297 5.37 2.98 10.91
C GLY A 297 5.62 2.20 12.20
N VAL A 298 6.33 2.84 13.13
CA VAL A 298 6.55 2.35 14.49
C VAL A 298 6.00 3.31 15.53
N ALA A 299 5.72 2.83 16.75
CA ALA A 299 5.29 3.69 17.85
C ALA A 299 5.81 3.24 19.22
N ARG A 300 6.27 4.21 20.01
CA ARG A 300 6.78 4.02 21.37
C ARG A 300 5.67 3.99 22.42
N GLY A 301 5.98 3.38 23.56
CA GLY A 301 5.12 3.37 24.75
C GLY A 301 4.02 2.31 24.74
N PHE A 302 4.10 1.33 23.83
CA PHE A 302 3.18 0.18 23.74
C PHE A 302 3.80 -1.12 24.28
N THR A 303 5.09 -1.08 24.63
CA THR A 303 5.84 -2.19 25.20
C THR A 303 6.78 -1.66 26.27
N THR A 304 7.06 -2.47 27.29
CA THR A 304 8.03 -2.18 28.35
C THR A 304 9.45 -2.62 27.97
N ILE A 305 9.61 -3.21 26.79
CA ILE A 305 10.86 -3.83 26.34
C ILE A 305 11.74 -2.78 25.66
N PRO A 306 12.95 -2.49 26.20
CA PRO A 306 13.86 -1.54 25.58
C PRO A 306 14.25 -1.96 24.15
N GLY A 307 14.21 -1.01 23.23
CA GLY A 307 14.61 -1.22 21.83
C GLY A 307 13.57 -1.91 20.95
N CYS A 308 12.38 -2.21 21.46
CA CYS A 308 11.25 -2.68 20.67
C CYS A 308 10.17 -1.60 20.65
N ASP A 309 9.70 -1.23 19.46
CA ASP A 309 8.54 -0.34 19.29
C ASP A 309 7.35 -1.18 18.81
N ALA A 310 6.14 -0.67 18.95
CA ALA A 310 5.00 -1.32 18.29
C ALA A 310 5.07 -1.10 16.78
N LEU A 311 4.76 -2.15 16.01
CA LEU A 311 4.59 -2.09 14.56
C LEU A 311 3.17 -1.61 14.25
N VAL A 312 3.04 -0.52 13.51
CA VAL A 312 1.75 0.14 13.25
C VAL A 312 1.26 -0.18 11.84
N CYS A 313 0.05 -0.70 11.70
CA CYS A 313 -0.59 -1.01 10.42
C CYS A 313 -2.06 -0.53 10.39
N PRO A 314 -2.74 -0.47 9.23
CA PRO A 314 -4.15 -0.09 9.18
C PRO A 314 -5.03 -1.05 9.99
N TRP A 315 -6.04 -0.53 10.67
CA TRP A 315 -7.01 -1.37 11.36
C TRP A 315 -7.98 -2.00 10.35
N MET A 316 -8.10 -3.32 10.38
CA MET A 316 -9.00 -4.08 9.50
C MET A 316 -10.38 -4.22 10.17
N GLU A 317 -11.34 -3.38 9.75
CA GLU A 317 -12.65 -3.26 10.42
C GLU A 317 -13.50 -4.54 10.40
N ASN A 318 -13.27 -5.39 9.40
CA ASN A 318 -13.96 -6.67 9.28
C ASN A 318 -13.24 -7.81 10.01
N GLY A 319 -12.10 -7.54 10.66
CA GLY A 319 -11.39 -8.49 11.52
C GLY A 319 -10.64 -9.56 10.74
N THR A 320 -10.47 -10.73 11.36
CA THR A 320 -9.85 -11.90 10.71
C THR A 320 -10.81 -12.55 9.71
N LEU A 321 -10.28 -13.36 8.79
CA LEU A 321 -11.08 -14.11 7.82
C LEU A 321 -12.11 -14.99 8.51
N SER A 322 -11.74 -15.64 9.62
CA SER A 322 -12.67 -16.43 10.43
C SER A 322 -13.84 -15.58 10.97
N GLN A 323 -13.53 -14.44 11.59
CA GLN A 323 -14.55 -13.52 12.09
C GLN A 323 -15.46 -12.99 10.98
N TYR A 324 -14.90 -12.77 9.79
CA TYR A 324 -15.65 -12.29 8.64
C TYR A 324 -16.64 -13.35 8.12
N ILE A 325 -16.19 -14.60 7.97
CA ILE A 325 -17.04 -15.71 7.52
C ILE A 325 -18.15 -15.99 8.54
N ASP A 326 -17.82 -16.01 9.84
CA ASP A 326 -18.79 -16.24 10.91
C ASP A 326 -19.85 -15.12 10.98
N ARG A 327 -19.44 -13.88 10.72
CA ARG A 327 -20.34 -12.72 10.69
C ARG A 327 -21.25 -12.72 9.47
N TYR A 328 -20.76 -13.22 8.33
CA TYR A 328 -21.48 -13.24 7.06
C TYR A 328 -21.65 -14.68 6.54
N PRO A 329 -22.46 -15.52 7.20
CA PRO A 329 -22.61 -16.93 6.83
C PRO A 329 -23.29 -17.13 5.45
N ALA A 330 -23.96 -16.10 4.94
CA ALA A 330 -24.65 -16.09 3.65
C ALA A 330 -23.81 -15.51 2.50
N LEU A 331 -22.48 -15.42 2.64
CA LEU A 331 -21.60 -14.98 1.54
C LEU A 331 -21.79 -15.87 0.31
N GLU A 332 -22.06 -15.21 -0.83
CA GLU A 332 -22.16 -15.88 -2.12
C GLU A 332 -20.81 -16.46 -2.54
N LEU A 333 -20.84 -17.50 -3.37
CA LEU A 333 -19.62 -18.14 -3.89
C LEU A 333 -18.71 -17.11 -4.57
N ARG A 334 -19.26 -16.18 -5.36
CA ARG A 334 -18.48 -15.12 -5.99
C ARG A 334 -17.71 -14.26 -4.99
N GLN A 335 -18.30 -13.93 -3.83
CA GLN A 335 -17.63 -13.14 -2.79
C GLN A 335 -16.53 -13.96 -2.11
N LYS A 336 -16.79 -15.24 -1.83
CA LYS A 336 -15.81 -16.20 -1.31
C LYS A 336 -14.61 -16.33 -2.24
N LEU A 337 -14.84 -16.48 -3.55
CA LEU A 337 -13.78 -16.57 -4.56
C LEU A 337 -12.96 -15.27 -4.66
N LYS A 338 -13.56 -14.09 -4.47
CA LYS A 338 -12.82 -12.83 -4.41
C LYS A 338 -11.86 -12.79 -3.22
N LEU A 339 -12.29 -13.21 -2.02
CA LEU A 339 -11.42 -13.30 -0.85
C LEU A 339 -10.23 -14.23 -1.13
N LEU A 340 -10.49 -15.41 -1.71
CA LEU A 340 -9.45 -16.37 -2.06
C LEU A 340 -8.49 -15.84 -3.12
N CYS A 341 -9.01 -15.14 -4.14
CA CYS A 341 -8.19 -14.54 -5.17
C CYS A 341 -7.26 -13.45 -4.59
N ASN A 342 -7.74 -12.68 -3.60
CA ASN A 342 -6.92 -11.73 -2.88
C ASN A 342 -5.79 -12.42 -2.11
N VAL A 343 -6.08 -13.48 -1.36
CA VAL A 343 -5.08 -14.26 -0.61
C VAL A 343 -4.04 -14.87 -1.56
N ALA A 344 -4.47 -15.51 -2.65
CA ALA A 344 -3.58 -16.08 -3.65
C ALA A 344 -2.67 -15.01 -4.28
N THR A 345 -3.22 -13.80 -4.54
CA THR A 345 -2.45 -12.69 -5.08
C THR A 345 -1.37 -12.20 -4.11
N GLY A 346 -1.67 -12.15 -2.81
CA GLY A 346 -0.69 -11.84 -1.77
C GLY A 346 0.42 -12.88 -1.67
N LEU A 347 0.07 -14.17 -1.67
CA LEU A 347 1.05 -15.27 -1.67
C LEU A 347 1.94 -15.26 -2.90
N ARG A 348 1.35 -15.03 -4.08
CA ARG A 348 2.11 -14.91 -5.33
C ARG A 348 3.16 -13.82 -5.24
N TYR A 349 2.79 -12.66 -4.68
CA TYR A 349 3.75 -11.59 -4.44
C TYR A 349 4.88 -12.02 -3.50
N LEU A 350 4.57 -12.60 -2.33
CA LEU A 350 5.60 -13.09 -1.40
C LEU A 350 6.54 -14.11 -2.05
N HIS A 351 5.98 -15.11 -2.73
CA HIS A 351 6.75 -16.18 -3.38
C HIS A 351 7.63 -15.63 -4.51
N SER A 352 7.17 -14.62 -5.26
CA SER A 352 7.98 -13.94 -6.28
C SER A 352 9.18 -13.19 -5.70
N GLN A 353 9.11 -12.77 -4.43
CA GLN A 353 10.20 -12.13 -3.70
C GLN A 353 11.11 -13.14 -2.98
N GLY A 354 10.87 -14.45 -3.14
CA GLY A 354 11.59 -15.51 -2.44
C GLY A 354 11.27 -15.55 -0.94
N ILE A 355 10.09 -15.07 -0.54
CA ILE A 355 9.61 -15.04 0.83
C ILE A 355 8.59 -16.16 1.04
N VAL A 356 8.78 -16.96 2.07
CA VAL A 356 7.79 -17.94 2.55
C VAL A 356 7.02 -17.29 3.70
N HIS A 357 5.69 -17.37 3.65
CA HIS A 357 4.87 -16.84 4.74
C HIS A 357 5.08 -17.66 6.01
N GLY A 358 5.00 -18.99 5.89
CA GLY A 358 5.37 -19.94 6.93
C GLY A 358 4.30 -20.19 7.98
N ASP A 359 3.34 -19.27 8.18
CA ASP A 359 2.23 -19.45 9.15
C ASP A 359 0.88 -18.97 8.58
N LEU A 360 0.54 -19.42 7.37
CA LEU A 360 -0.71 -18.98 6.74
C LEU A 360 -1.92 -19.63 7.43
N THR A 361 -2.76 -18.81 8.07
CA THR A 361 -3.95 -19.24 8.81
C THR A 361 -5.13 -18.31 8.56
N ASP A 362 -6.31 -18.71 9.00
CA ASP A 362 -7.53 -17.91 9.00
C ASP A 362 -7.42 -16.64 9.87
N ASN A 363 -6.57 -16.66 10.90
CA ASN A 363 -6.32 -15.50 11.77
C ASN A 363 -5.27 -14.55 11.19
N ASN A 364 -4.40 -15.05 10.32
CA ASN A 364 -3.35 -14.29 9.63
C ASN A 364 -3.82 -13.76 8.26
N ILE A 365 -5.12 -13.86 7.97
CA ILE A 365 -5.77 -13.19 6.86
C ILE A 365 -6.77 -12.21 7.47
N LEU A 366 -6.62 -10.92 7.16
CA LEU A 366 -7.51 -9.86 7.63
C LEU A 366 -8.37 -9.34 6.50
N VAL A 367 -9.54 -8.78 6.84
CA VAL A 367 -10.49 -8.25 5.86
C VAL A 367 -10.72 -6.77 6.12
N ASP A 368 -10.53 -5.94 5.08
CA ASP A 368 -10.74 -4.50 5.17
C ASP A 368 -12.23 -4.13 5.11
N VAL A 369 -12.54 -2.84 5.27
CA VAL A 369 -13.92 -2.32 5.24
C VAL A 369 -14.67 -2.61 3.94
N ASN A 370 -13.97 -2.79 2.83
CA ASN A 370 -14.54 -3.06 1.51
C ASN A 370 -14.69 -4.56 1.23
N GLY A 371 -14.34 -5.43 2.18
CA GLY A 371 -14.38 -6.88 2.00
C GLY A 371 -13.20 -7.45 1.21
N ARG A 372 -12.10 -6.70 1.09
CA ARG A 372 -10.86 -7.19 0.47
C ARG A 372 -10.00 -7.89 1.53
N ALA A 373 -9.53 -9.09 1.20
CA ALA A 373 -8.64 -9.83 2.07
C ALA A 373 -7.18 -9.40 1.88
N VAL A 374 -6.44 -9.35 2.98
CA VAL A 374 -4.99 -9.10 3.03
C VAL A 374 -4.30 -10.14 3.88
N VAL A 375 -3.12 -10.60 3.45
CA VAL A 375 -2.27 -11.49 4.23
C VAL A 375 -1.50 -10.66 5.27
N ALA A 376 -1.41 -11.16 6.50
CA ALA A 376 -0.87 -10.49 7.67
C ALA A 376 -0.03 -11.44 8.53
N ASP A 377 0.66 -10.88 9.51
CA ASP A 377 1.53 -11.57 10.49
C ASP A 377 2.76 -12.27 9.89
N PHE A 378 3.87 -11.52 9.85
CA PHE A 378 5.13 -11.95 9.26
C PHE A 378 6.15 -12.43 10.30
N GLY A 379 5.72 -12.69 11.54
CA GLY A 379 6.62 -13.07 12.65
C GLY A 379 7.37 -14.39 12.40
N LEU A 380 6.79 -15.28 11.59
CA LEU A 380 7.40 -16.55 11.16
C LEU A 380 7.82 -16.54 9.68
N SER A 381 7.68 -15.42 8.98
CA SER A 381 8.06 -15.28 7.58
C SER A 381 9.55 -15.03 7.42
N PHE A 382 10.08 -15.41 6.27
CA PHE A 382 11.52 -15.37 6.03
C PHE A 382 11.87 -15.42 4.54
N ARG A 383 13.12 -15.07 4.23
CA ARG A 383 13.71 -15.29 2.91
C ARG A 383 14.37 -16.66 2.85
N ILE A 384 14.18 -17.37 1.74
CA ILE A 384 14.71 -18.73 1.53
C ILE A 384 16.24 -18.82 1.72
N SER A 385 16.97 -17.70 1.55
CA SER A 385 18.43 -17.65 1.69
C SER A 385 18.95 -17.48 3.13
N GLU A 386 18.11 -17.24 4.14
CA GLU A 386 18.53 -16.75 5.48
C GLU A 386 18.29 -17.76 6.64
N HIS A 387 18.10 -19.04 6.33
CA HIS A 387 17.66 -20.05 7.32
C HIS A 387 18.72 -20.66 8.22
N THR A 388 18.45 -20.70 9.53
CA THR A 388 19.24 -21.45 10.52
C THR A 388 18.45 -22.00 11.74
N GLY A 389 17.13 -22.23 11.67
CA GLY A 389 16.33 -22.62 12.87
C GLY A 389 15.17 -23.61 12.67
N SER A 390 14.80 -24.30 13.76
CA SER A 390 13.70 -25.27 13.87
C SER A 390 12.32 -24.60 14.02
N TYR A 391 11.28 -25.20 13.44
CA TYR A 391 9.92 -24.66 13.39
C TYR A 391 9.11 -25.03 14.66
N PRO A 392 8.54 -24.05 15.40
CA PRO A 392 7.79 -24.35 16.61
C PRO A 392 6.43 -24.96 16.31
N VAL A 393 6.07 -26.01 17.04
CA VAL A 393 4.74 -26.64 17.05
C VAL A 393 3.74 -25.66 17.68
N THR A 394 2.89 -25.00 16.87
CA THR A 394 1.91 -23.99 17.33
C THR A 394 0.47 -24.52 17.36
N ALA A 395 -0.44 -23.72 17.94
CA ALA A 395 -1.89 -23.94 17.93
C ALA A 395 -2.54 -23.85 16.52
N ALA A 396 -1.78 -23.43 15.51
CA ALA A 396 -2.19 -23.35 14.10
C ALA A 396 -2.07 -24.69 13.35
N ALA A 397 -1.76 -25.77 14.05
CA ALA A 397 -1.51 -27.12 13.52
C ALA A 397 -2.47 -27.56 12.41
N ARG A 398 -3.76 -27.22 12.49
CA ARG A 398 -4.76 -27.66 11.50
C ARG A 398 -4.53 -27.13 10.08
N TRP A 399 -3.80 -26.03 9.93
CA TRP A 399 -3.43 -25.45 8.63
C TRP A 399 -2.10 -25.97 8.09
N MET A 400 -1.36 -26.71 8.91
CA MET A 400 0.02 -27.12 8.68
C MET A 400 0.11 -28.25 7.64
N ALA A 401 1.10 -28.14 6.76
CA ALA A 401 1.45 -29.20 5.82
C ALA A 401 2.11 -30.40 6.54
N PRO A 402 1.85 -31.65 6.12
CA PRO A 402 2.32 -32.84 6.82
C PRO A 402 3.84 -32.94 6.94
N GLU A 403 4.59 -32.42 5.97
CA GLU A 403 6.06 -32.38 6.04
C GLU A 403 6.60 -31.50 7.17
N LEU A 404 5.80 -30.53 7.67
CA LEU A 404 6.18 -29.67 8.80
C LEU A 404 5.96 -30.32 10.16
N ALA A 405 5.32 -31.50 10.21
CA ALA A 405 5.18 -32.29 11.42
C ALA A 405 6.39 -33.21 11.69
N MET A 406 7.40 -33.20 10.82
CA MET A 406 8.64 -33.97 10.97
C MET A 406 9.70 -33.17 11.74
N ASP A 407 10.63 -33.87 12.39
CA ASP A 407 11.78 -33.22 13.04
C ASP A 407 12.62 -32.44 12.02
N ASP A 408 13.13 -31.26 12.44
CA ASP A 408 13.93 -30.33 11.64
C ASP A 408 13.27 -29.79 10.34
N ALA A 409 11.94 -29.90 10.24
CA ALA A 409 11.22 -29.40 9.08
C ALA A 409 11.29 -27.87 8.95
N THR A 410 11.37 -27.40 7.70
CA THR A 410 11.41 -25.97 7.35
C THR A 410 10.23 -25.65 6.42
N PRO A 411 9.46 -24.57 6.69
CA PRO A 411 8.43 -24.13 5.76
C PRO A 411 8.99 -23.78 4.39
N SER A 412 8.16 -23.98 3.37
CA SER A 412 8.48 -23.68 1.99
C SER A 412 7.30 -22.99 1.31
N ILE A 413 7.53 -22.43 0.12
CA ILE A 413 6.44 -21.92 -0.70
C ILE A 413 5.36 -23.00 -0.96
N HIS A 414 5.75 -24.28 -1.00
CA HIS A 414 4.82 -25.39 -1.19
C HIS A 414 4.02 -25.74 0.07
N SER A 415 4.55 -25.49 1.27
CA SER A 415 3.77 -25.65 2.50
C SER A 415 2.75 -24.52 2.65
N ASP A 416 3.08 -23.29 2.25
CA ASP A 416 2.10 -22.19 2.16
C ASP A 416 0.93 -22.57 1.26
N MET A 417 1.20 -23.25 0.13
CA MET A 417 0.14 -23.69 -0.80
C MET A 417 -0.74 -24.81 -0.24
N TYR A 418 -0.22 -25.64 0.67
CA TYR A 418 -1.05 -26.59 1.42
C TYR A 418 -1.99 -25.84 2.37
N SER A 419 -1.47 -24.89 3.14
CA SER A 419 -2.26 -24.05 4.03
C SER A 419 -3.32 -23.26 3.24
N PHE A 420 -2.97 -22.76 2.05
CA PHE A 420 -3.91 -22.11 1.14
C PHE A 420 -5.05 -23.04 0.72
N GLY A 421 -4.77 -24.30 0.35
CA GLY A 421 -5.81 -25.28 0.05
C GLY A 421 -6.78 -25.52 1.21
N SER A 422 -6.24 -25.55 2.44
CA SER A 422 -7.05 -25.64 3.66
C SER A 422 -7.93 -24.41 3.87
N ILE A 423 -7.40 -23.20 3.63
CA ILE A 423 -8.16 -21.95 3.67
C ILE A 423 -9.24 -21.91 2.60
N MET A 424 -8.92 -22.35 1.38
CA MET A 424 -9.86 -22.45 0.26
C MET A 424 -11.04 -23.36 0.60
N ASN A 425 -10.77 -24.54 1.16
CA ASN A 425 -11.83 -25.41 1.65
C ASN A 425 -12.68 -24.73 2.71
N TYR A 426 -12.07 -24.17 3.76
CA TYR A 426 -12.77 -23.50 4.86
C TYR A 426 -13.67 -22.37 4.38
N VAL A 427 -13.18 -21.51 3.48
CA VAL A 427 -13.94 -20.38 2.95
C VAL A 427 -15.15 -20.85 2.14
N ILE A 428 -15.01 -21.90 1.34
CA ILE A 428 -16.10 -22.38 0.46
C ILE A 428 -17.11 -23.20 1.27
N SER A 429 -16.65 -24.19 2.03
CA SER A 429 -17.51 -25.14 2.75
C SER A 429 -18.01 -24.61 4.10
N GLY A 430 -17.24 -23.75 4.77
CA GLY A 430 -17.43 -23.36 6.17
C GLY A 430 -16.84 -24.36 7.17
N GLU A 431 -16.24 -25.47 6.71
CA GLU A 431 -15.72 -26.52 7.57
C GLU A 431 -14.25 -26.28 7.91
N LEU A 432 -13.92 -26.32 9.20
CA LEU A 432 -12.53 -26.22 9.65
C LEU A 432 -11.73 -27.48 9.25
N PRO A 433 -10.46 -27.32 8.83
CA PRO A 433 -9.54 -28.44 8.63
C PRO A 433 -9.49 -29.35 9.85
N PHE A 434 -9.62 -30.66 9.68
CA PHE A 434 -9.63 -31.65 10.77
C PHE A 434 -10.70 -31.37 11.83
N ALA A 435 -11.92 -30.98 11.43
CA ALA A 435 -13.03 -30.69 12.35
C ALA A 435 -13.40 -31.86 13.28
N SER A 436 -13.16 -33.11 12.87
CA SER A 436 -13.38 -34.31 13.68
C SER A 436 -12.35 -34.49 14.81
N GLU A 437 -11.18 -33.86 14.69
CA GLU A 437 -10.09 -34.00 15.65
C GLU A 437 -10.21 -32.97 16.79
N GLN A 438 -11.03 -33.30 17.79
CA GLN A 438 -11.34 -32.39 18.90
C GLN A 438 -10.15 -32.05 19.81
N LYS A 439 -9.18 -32.97 19.98
CA LYS A 439 -8.05 -32.79 20.89
C LYS A 439 -6.83 -32.19 20.20
N SER A 440 -6.43 -32.76 19.08
CA SER A 440 -5.23 -32.34 18.35
C SER A 440 -5.25 -32.93 16.95
N PRO A 441 -5.07 -32.12 15.89
CA PRO A 441 -4.95 -32.63 14.53
C PRO A 441 -3.57 -33.24 14.25
N TYR A 442 -2.57 -33.04 15.11
CA TYR A 442 -1.19 -33.47 14.89
C TYR A 442 -1.04 -34.96 14.53
N PRO A 443 -1.70 -35.92 15.23
CA PRO A 443 -1.58 -37.33 14.88
C PRO A 443 -2.09 -37.65 13.47
N ALA A 444 -3.16 -36.99 13.02
CA ALA A 444 -3.72 -37.16 11.67
C ALA A 444 -2.79 -36.56 10.62
N ILE A 445 -2.27 -35.35 10.87
CA ILE A 445 -1.30 -34.66 10.01
C ILE A 445 -0.02 -35.49 9.87
N PHE A 446 0.51 -36.03 10.97
CA PHE A 446 1.71 -36.86 10.96
C PHE A 446 1.53 -38.15 10.13
N ARG A 447 0.31 -38.69 10.08
CA ARG A 447 -0.05 -39.82 9.20
C ARG A 447 -0.31 -39.42 7.75
N GLY A 448 -0.24 -38.13 7.43
CA GLY A 448 -0.52 -37.60 6.09
C GLY A 448 -2.00 -37.67 5.71
N GLU A 449 -2.91 -37.69 6.69
CA GLU A 449 -4.35 -37.67 6.42
C GLU A 449 -4.77 -36.32 5.85
N ALA A 450 -5.69 -36.35 4.87
CA ALA A 450 -6.21 -35.13 4.28
C ALA A 450 -7.04 -34.34 5.32
N PRO A 451 -7.03 -32.99 5.26
CA PRO A 451 -7.75 -32.16 6.22
C PRO A 451 -9.26 -32.42 6.30
N CYS A 452 -9.87 -32.84 5.20
CA CYS A 452 -11.29 -33.19 5.11
C CYS A 452 -11.46 -34.51 4.35
N THR A 453 -12.39 -35.34 4.80
CA THR A 453 -12.66 -36.67 4.21
C THR A 453 -13.69 -36.65 3.07
N GLY A 454 -14.31 -35.51 2.80
CA GLY A 454 -15.27 -35.34 1.71
C GLY A 454 -15.46 -33.89 1.28
N ARG A 455 -15.95 -33.72 0.04
CA ARG A 455 -16.19 -32.42 -0.63
C ARG A 455 -17.27 -31.56 0.04
N GLY A 456 -18.27 -32.19 0.66
CA GLY A 456 -19.51 -31.52 1.06
C GLY A 456 -20.36 -31.08 -0.14
N ASN A 457 -21.55 -30.53 0.12
CA ASN A 457 -22.47 -30.12 -0.95
C ASN A 457 -22.16 -28.72 -1.53
N ASN A 458 -21.41 -27.90 -0.81
CA ASN A 458 -21.19 -26.49 -1.12
C ASN A 458 -19.94 -26.20 -1.99
N VAL A 459 -19.07 -27.19 -2.19
CA VAL A 459 -17.82 -27.06 -2.95
C VAL A 459 -18.02 -27.75 -4.29
N SER A 460 -17.83 -27.11 -5.47
CA SER A 460 -17.97 -27.83 -6.75
C SER A 460 -16.89 -28.89 -6.96
N GLN A 461 -17.02 -29.74 -7.98
CA GLN A 461 -16.00 -30.76 -8.27
C GLN A 461 -14.67 -30.09 -8.67
N GLU A 462 -14.72 -29.04 -9.47
CA GLU A 462 -13.55 -28.30 -9.94
C GLU A 462 -12.80 -27.63 -8.79
N HIS A 463 -13.53 -26.99 -7.87
CA HIS A 463 -12.95 -26.41 -6.65
C HIS A 463 -12.30 -27.49 -5.77
N TRP A 464 -12.97 -28.64 -5.64
CA TRP A 464 -12.46 -29.75 -4.84
C TRP A 464 -11.20 -30.36 -5.43
N ASP A 465 -11.15 -30.56 -6.75
CA ASP A 465 -9.98 -31.10 -7.44
C ASP A 465 -8.77 -30.17 -7.25
N PHE A 466 -8.98 -28.85 -7.29
CA PHE A 466 -7.92 -27.88 -7.02
C PHE A 466 -7.45 -27.94 -5.56
N ILE A 467 -8.37 -27.99 -4.59
CA ILE A 467 -8.06 -28.16 -3.17
C ILE A 467 -7.25 -29.44 -2.93
N GLN A 468 -7.62 -30.56 -3.55
CA GLN A 468 -6.89 -31.81 -3.42
C GLN A 468 -5.47 -31.74 -4.00
N ARG A 469 -5.27 -30.99 -5.10
CA ARG A 469 -3.92 -30.71 -5.62
C ARG A 469 -3.08 -29.90 -4.63
N CYS A 470 -3.66 -28.92 -3.93
CA CYS A 470 -2.98 -28.22 -2.84
C CYS A 470 -2.57 -29.15 -1.70
N TRP A 471 -3.36 -30.18 -1.41
CA TRP A 471 -3.07 -31.18 -0.38
C TRP A 471 -2.21 -32.36 -0.85
N GLY A 472 -1.59 -32.26 -2.04
CA GLY A 472 -0.74 -33.31 -2.58
C GLY A 472 0.39 -33.71 -1.62
N HIS A 473 0.63 -35.03 -1.51
CA HIS A 473 1.67 -35.59 -0.64
C HIS A 473 3.09 -35.13 -1.03
N ILE A 474 3.36 -34.97 -2.33
CA ILE A 474 4.63 -34.45 -2.82
C ILE A 474 4.54 -32.92 -2.84
N ALA A 475 5.24 -32.25 -1.93
CA ALA A 475 5.16 -30.80 -1.78
C ALA A 475 5.41 -30.03 -3.09
N SER A 476 6.44 -30.42 -3.87
CA SER A 476 6.77 -29.79 -5.15
C SER A 476 5.76 -30.02 -6.27
N SER A 477 4.80 -30.94 -6.10
CA SER A 477 3.72 -31.18 -7.07
C SER A 477 2.47 -30.33 -6.82
N ARG A 478 2.42 -29.62 -5.68
CA ARG A 478 1.32 -28.71 -5.35
C ARG A 478 1.34 -27.51 -6.29
N PRO A 479 0.17 -26.95 -6.64
CA PRO A 479 0.08 -25.78 -7.50
C PRO A 479 0.80 -24.59 -6.87
N SER A 480 1.40 -23.77 -7.71
CA SER A 480 1.97 -22.49 -7.33
C SER A 480 0.90 -21.44 -7.00
N ALA A 481 1.29 -20.35 -6.34
CA ALA A 481 0.39 -19.23 -6.09
C ALA A 481 -0.07 -18.52 -7.39
N GLU A 482 0.72 -18.58 -8.47
CA GLU A 482 0.28 -18.09 -9.79
C GLU A 482 -0.83 -18.99 -10.37
N GLU A 483 -0.64 -20.32 -10.38
CA GLU A 483 -1.68 -21.25 -10.84
C GLU A 483 -2.98 -21.10 -10.03
N ALA A 484 -2.88 -20.85 -8.72
CA ALA A 484 -4.05 -20.55 -7.88
C ALA A 484 -4.73 -19.23 -8.27
N CYS A 485 -3.97 -18.19 -8.60
CA CYS A 485 -4.53 -16.93 -9.10
C CYS A 485 -5.25 -17.13 -10.43
N GLU A 486 -4.65 -17.86 -11.37
CA GLU A 486 -5.22 -18.15 -12.68
C GLU A 486 -6.52 -18.94 -12.55
N PHE A 487 -6.51 -20.00 -11.74
CA PHE A 487 -7.69 -20.80 -11.45
C PHE A 487 -8.84 -19.95 -10.90
N LEU A 488 -8.60 -19.17 -9.84
CA LEU A 488 -9.65 -18.37 -9.19
C LEU A 488 -10.18 -17.25 -10.09
N ARG A 489 -9.34 -16.65 -10.93
CA ARG A 489 -9.79 -15.66 -11.93
C ARG A 489 -10.70 -16.31 -12.97
N SER A 490 -10.33 -17.49 -13.46
CA SER A 490 -11.15 -18.22 -14.44
C SER A 490 -12.54 -18.59 -13.88
N GLU A 491 -12.61 -18.98 -12.60
CA GLU A 491 -13.88 -19.24 -11.91
C GLU A 491 -14.71 -17.96 -11.70
N LEU A 492 -14.05 -16.82 -11.42
CA LEU A 492 -14.74 -15.53 -11.29
C LEU A 492 -15.29 -15.02 -12.63
N ASP A 493 -14.64 -15.32 -13.75
CA ASP A 493 -15.09 -14.93 -15.08
C ASP A 493 -16.21 -15.84 -15.60
N SER A 494 -16.18 -17.13 -15.24
CA SER A 494 -17.19 -18.13 -15.65
C SER A 494 -18.52 -18.02 -14.90
N ASN A 495 -18.55 -17.34 -13.75
CA ASN A 495 -19.73 -17.10 -12.93
C ASN A 495 -20.31 -15.67 -13.10
N VAL A 496 -20.32 -15.15 -14.34
CA VAL A 496 -20.93 -13.86 -14.74
C VAL A 496 -22.26 -14.09 -15.45
#